data_AF-A0A3D5IA47-F1
#
_entry.id   AF-A0A3D5IA47-F1
#
_cell.length_a   1.000
_cell.length_b   1.000
_cell.length_c   1.000
_cell.angle_alpha   90.00
_cell.angle_beta   90.00
_cell.angle_gamma   90.00
#
_symmetry.space_group_name_H-M   'P 1'
#
loop_
_entity.id
_entity.type
_entity.pdbx_description
1 polymer ?
#
loop_
_entity_poly.entity_id
_entity_poly.type
_entity_poly.pdbx_seq_one_letter_code
_entity_poly.pdbx_strand_id
1 'polypeptide(L)'
;MAKSAKIKTRKPISTVTLLAWGLLALATAFDHIPSFRAAALILYAVDWLALAIAATLTKRKQTLIIRPGMILPLFISTLLLFQRKIRMTMQPAATIWLVTACFMLLTLPMLLAAEKQVPDERADDEKYWGRAVILALVVLLSAHSWACLSNAAFDQSAGSAQTAYITEKWREKHKFSWDYHLRVAASGETESLTFQIGAGSYNRVSEGDNVTVTEHPGFWGAPYYTWEIPQSP
;
A
#
# COMPACT_ATOMS: atom_id res chain seq x y z
N MET A 1 -16.16 -54.77 -15.67
CA MET A 1 -15.94 -53.46 -16.34
C MET A 1 -15.61 -52.42 -15.29
N ALA A 2 -14.36 -51.92 -15.25
CA ALA A 2 -13.94 -50.89 -14.30
C ALA A 2 -14.33 -49.49 -14.83
N LYS A 3 -14.97 -48.67 -13.98
CA LYS A 3 -15.33 -47.27 -14.31
C LYS A 3 -14.04 -46.44 -14.40
N SER A 4 -13.79 -45.85 -15.57
CA SER A 4 -12.72 -44.89 -15.79
C SER A 4 -12.92 -43.65 -14.91
N ALA A 5 -11.94 -43.37 -14.05
CA ALA A 5 -11.92 -42.19 -13.21
C ALA A 5 -11.69 -40.95 -14.10
N LYS A 6 -12.71 -40.10 -14.25
CA LYS A 6 -12.56 -38.79 -14.89
C LYS A 6 -11.55 -37.96 -14.08
N ILE A 7 -10.34 -37.78 -14.63
CA ILE A 7 -9.37 -36.81 -14.13
C ILE A 7 -10.03 -35.44 -14.20
N LYS A 8 -10.27 -34.83 -13.03
CA LYS A 8 -10.71 -33.43 -12.90
C LYS A 8 -9.55 -32.54 -13.37
N THR A 9 -9.53 -32.20 -14.65
CA THR A 9 -8.66 -31.14 -15.17
C THR A 9 -9.01 -29.83 -14.46
N ARG A 10 -8.08 -29.29 -13.66
CA ARG A 10 -8.22 -27.94 -13.06
C ARG A 10 -8.50 -26.94 -14.18
N LYS A 11 -9.50 -26.08 -14.00
CA LYS A 11 -9.76 -24.99 -14.93
C LYS A 11 -8.50 -24.10 -15.05
N PRO A 12 -8.13 -23.66 -16.26
CA PRO A 12 -7.00 -22.75 -16.44
C PRO A 12 -7.22 -21.45 -15.67
N ILE A 13 -6.11 -20.89 -15.16
CA ILE A 13 -6.07 -19.57 -14.54
C ILE A 13 -6.55 -18.55 -15.59
N SER A 14 -7.44 -17.64 -15.21
CA SER A 14 -7.93 -16.60 -16.14
C SER A 14 -6.79 -15.68 -16.57
N THR A 15 -6.80 -15.27 -17.85
CA THR A 15 -5.84 -14.32 -18.42
C THR A 15 -5.71 -13.05 -17.58
N VAL A 16 -6.82 -12.55 -17.04
CA VAL A 16 -6.80 -11.39 -16.14
C VAL A 16 -6.05 -11.67 -14.85
N THR A 17 -6.24 -12.84 -14.25
CA THR A 17 -5.51 -13.20 -13.02
C THR A 17 -4.02 -13.25 -13.28
N LEU A 18 -3.58 -13.85 -14.40
CA LEU A 18 -2.18 -13.85 -14.79
C LEU A 18 -1.64 -12.43 -15.03
N LEU A 19 -2.43 -11.58 -15.68
CA LEU A 19 -2.08 -10.17 -15.88
C LEU A 19 -1.93 -9.44 -14.54
N ALA A 20 -2.83 -9.66 -13.60
CA ALA A 20 -2.76 -9.02 -12.28
C ALA A 20 -1.53 -9.47 -11.48
N TRP A 21 -1.24 -10.77 -11.47
CA TRP A 21 0.00 -11.28 -10.88
C TRP A 21 1.25 -10.73 -11.58
N GLY A 22 1.22 -10.58 -12.90
CA GLY A 22 2.32 -10.00 -13.68
C GLY A 22 2.54 -8.52 -13.37
N LEU A 23 1.47 -7.72 -13.30
CA LEU A 23 1.53 -6.31 -12.93
C LEU A 23 1.99 -6.12 -11.49
N LEU A 24 1.49 -6.93 -10.56
CA LEU A 24 1.95 -6.94 -9.17
C LEU A 24 3.44 -7.26 -9.07
N ALA A 25 3.92 -8.30 -9.77
CA ALA A 25 5.33 -8.68 -9.77
C ALA A 25 6.24 -7.61 -10.40
N LEU A 26 5.76 -6.93 -11.43
CA LEU A 26 6.49 -5.82 -12.04
C LEU A 26 6.51 -4.59 -11.12
N ALA A 27 5.38 -4.27 -10.50
CA ALA A 27 5.26 -3.16 -9.55
C ALA A 27 6.18 -3.38 -8.34
N THR A 28 6.28 -4.60 -7.80
CA THR A 28 7.21 -4.91 -6.71
C THR A 28 8.67 -4.80 -7.14
N ALA A 29 9.01 -5.27 -8.34
CA ALA A 29 10.36 -5.11 -8.87
C ALA A 29 10.74 -3.62 -9.00
N PHE A 30 9.82 -2.79 -9.48
CA PHE A 30 10.04 -1.35 -9.61
C PHE A 30 10.08 -0.63 -8.27
N ASP A 31 9.37 -1.13 -7.25
CA ASP A 31 9.38 -0.55 -5.90
C ASP A 31 10.77 -0.56 -5.26
N HIS A 32 11.61 -1.54 -5.61
CA HIS A 32 13.00 -1.64 -5.15
C HIS A 32 13.95 -0.62 -5.79
N ILE A 33 13.57 0.01 -6.89
CA ILE A 33 14.41 0.95 -7.63
C ILE A 33 13.88 2.38 -7.38
N PRO A 34 14.64 3.28 -6.72
CA PRO A 34 14.16 4.62 -6.38
C PRO A 34 13.59 5.39 -7.57
N SER A 35 14.24 5.30 -8.73
CA SER A 35 13.83 5.99 -9.97
C SER A 35 12.52 5.49 -10.57
N PHE A 36 12.09 4.26 -10.25
CA PHE A 36 10.84 3.68 -10.79
C PHE A 36 9.69 3.70 -9.78
N ARG A 37 9.85 4.34 -8.62
CA ARG A 37 8.81 4.38 -7.56
C ARG A 37 7.49 4.96 -8.03
N ALA A 38 7.52 6.01 -8.86
CA ALA A 38 6.32 6.59 -9.46
C ALA A 38 5.65 5.60 -10.44
N ALA A 39 6.44 4.94 -11.29
CA ALA A 39 5.96 3.93 -12.21
C ALA A 39 5.36 2.72 -11.46
N ALA A 40 5.97 2.27 -10.37
CA ALA A 40 5.43 1.22 -9.50
C ALA A 40 4.03 1.57 -8.97
N LEU A 41 3.83 2.81 -8.50
CA LEU A 41 2.52 3.28 -8.02
C LEU A 41 1.48 3.32 -9.14
N ILE A 42 1.86 3.74 -10.34
CA ILE A 42 0.96 3.69 -11.51
C ILE A 42 0.57 2.24 -11.81
N LEU A 43 1.52 1.31 -11.78
CA LEU A 43 1.25 -0.12 -12.01
C LEU A 43 0.32 -0.71 -10.95
N TYR A 44 0.48 -0.35 -9.68
CA TYR A 44 -0.47 -0.75 -8.62
C TYR A 44 -1.89 -0.24 -8.88
N ALA A 45 -2.04 1.02 -9.31
CA ALA A 45 -3.36 1.58 -9.65
C ALA A 45 -3.98 0.89 -10.88
N VAL A 46 -3.18 0.61 -11.90
CA VAL A 46 -3.61 -0.11 -13.12
C VAL A 46 -4.03 -1.54 -12.79
N ASP A 47 -3.27 -2.23 -11.94
CA ASP A 47 -3.60 -3.58 -11.46
C ASP A 47 -4.97 -3.61 -10.76
N TRP A 48 -5.22 -2.64 -9.88
CA TRP A 48 -6.50 -2.54 -9.17
C TRP A 48 -7.67 -2.25 -10.11
N LEU A 49 -7.49 -1.38 -11.10
CA LEU A 49 -8.50 -1.09 -12.11
C LEU A 49 -8.77 -2.33 -12.98
N ALA A 50 -7.74 -3.06 -13.39
CA ALA A 50 -7.88 -4.29 -14.16
C ALA A 50 -8.64 -5.37 -13.37
N LEU A 51 -8.39 -5.48 -12.07
CA LEU A 51 -9.10 -6.40 -11.17
C LEU A 51 -10.56 -5.99 -10.98
N ALA A 52 -10.86 -4.70 -10.83
CA ALA A 52 -12.22 -4.18 -10.74
C ALA A 52 -13.02 -4.42 -12.04
N ILE A 53 -12.41 -4.18 -13.20
CA ILE A 53 -13.04 -4.43 -14.51
C ILE A 53 -13.25 -5.93 -14.75
N ALA A 54 -12.25 -6.75 -14.46
CA ALA A 54 -12.40 -8.19 -14.60
C ALA A 54 -13.48 -8.77 -13.71
N ALA A 55 -13.66 -8.16 -12.53
CA ALA A 55 -14.72 -8.53 -11.63
C ALA A 55 -16.11 -8.27 -12.22
N THR A 56 -16.31 -7.13 -12.87
CA THR A 56 -17.59 -6.81 -13.51
C THR A 56 -17.87 -7.69 -14.73
N LEU A 57 -16.82 -8.13 -15.44
CA LEU A 57 -16.92 -8.95 -16.66
C LEU A 57 -17.06 -10.46 -16.40
N THR A 58 -16.76 -10.96 -15.19
CA THR A 58 -16.92 -12.38 -14.87
C THR A 58 -18.39 -12.81 -14.85
N LYS A 59 -18.77 -13.78 -15.70
CA LYS A 59 -20.17 -14.26 -15.83
C LYS A 59 -20.75 -14.78 -14.49
N ARG A 60 -21.97 -14.31 -14.17
CA ARG A 60 -23.11 -14.76 -13.30
C ARG A 60 -23.09 -16.09 -12.50
N LYS A 61 -22.17 -17.03 -12.74
CA LYS A 61 -22.11 -18.34 -12.07
C LYS A 61 -20.83 -18.56 -11.26
N GLN A 62 -19.87 -17.64 -11.32
CA GLN A 62 -18.62 -17.73 -10.56
C GLN A 62 -18.51 -16.48 -9.70
N THR A 63 -18.89 -16.62 -8.43
CA THR A 63 -18.52 -15.72 -7.34
C THR A 63 -17.07 -15.28 -7.51
N LEU A 64 -16.86 -13.97 -7.65
CA LEU A 64 -15.54 -13.35 -7.65
C LEU A 64 -14.67 -13.82 -6.47
N ILE A 65 -15.35 -14.17 -5.38
CA ILE A 65 -14.81 -14.57 -4.08
C ILE A 65 -14.35 -16.04 -4.05
N ILE A 66 -14.66 -16.88 -5.06
CA ILE A 66 -14.20 -18.29 -5.08
C ILE A 66 -12.86 -18.48 -5.81
N ARG A 67 -12.25 -17.45 -6.40
CA ARG A 67 -10.85 -17.53 -6.85
C ARG A 67 -9.95 -16.77 -5.87
N PRO A 68 -9.39 -17.43 -4.85
CA PRO A 68 -8.33 -16.87 -4.01
C PRO A 68 -7.24 -16.13 -4.83
N GLY A 69 -6.96 -16.61 -6.04
CA GLY A 69 -6.00 -15.99 -6.96
C GLY A 69 -6.32 -14.57 -7.43
N MET A 70 -7.55 -14.06 -7.27
CA MET A 70 -7.94 -12.68 -7.67
C MET A 70 -7.93 -11.68 -6.50
N ILE A 71 -8.26 -12.13 -5.28
CA ILE A 71 -8.23 -11.29 -4.07
C ILE A 71 -6.83 -11.22 -3.49
N LEU A 72 -6.05 -12.29 -3.63
CA LEU A 72 -4.71 -12.37 -3.06
C LEU A 72 -3.76 -11.29 -3.62
N PRO A 73 -3.75 -10.96 -4.93
CA PRO A 73 -2.97 -9.82 -5.45
C PRO A 73 -3.34 -8.49 -4.81
N LEU A 74 -4.64 -8.20 -4.66
CA LEU A 74 -5.12 -6.98 -3.99
C LEU A 74 -4.61 -6.91 -2.56
N PHE A 75 -4.75 -8.00 -1.82
CA PHE A 75 -4.32 -8.06 -0.42
C PHE A 75 -2.80 -7.88 -0.27
N ILE A 76 -2.02 -8.55 -1.12
CA ILE A 76 -0.55 -8.42 -1.12
C ILE A 76 -0.14 -6.99 -1.49
N SER A 77 -0.73 -6.41 -2.54
CA SER A 77 -0.49 -5.02 -2.93
C SER A 77 -0.81 -4.03 -1.79
N THR A 78 -1.95 -4.23 -1.12
CA THR A 78 -2.36 -3.42 0.04
C THR A 78 -1.31 -3.46 1.14
N LEU A 79 -0.84 -4.66 1.51
CA LEU A 79 0.16 -4.85 2.56
C LEU A 79 1.48 -4.18 2.20
N LEU A 80 1.93 -4.29 0.95
CA LEU A 80 3.17 -3.68 0.48
C LEU A 80 3.11 -2.16 0.52
N LEU A 81 2.01 -1.56 0.07
CA LEU A 81 1.81 -0.11 0.14
C LEU A 81 1.70 0.36 1.59
N PHE A 82 1.02 -0.39 2.45
CA PHE A 82 0.89 -0.07 3.87
C PHE A 82 2.25 -0.11 4.60
N GLN A 83 3.04 -1.17 4.38
CA GLN A 83 4.41 -1.28 4.90
C GLN A 83 5.30 -0.12 4.42
N ARG A 84 5.15 0.27 3.16
CA ARG A 84 5.91 1.40 2.60
C ARG A 84 5.45 2.73 3.19
N LYS A 85 4.14 2.94 3.38
CA LYS A 85 3.59 4.14 4.04
C LYS A 85 4.13 4.29 5.46
N ILE A 86 4.17 3.21 6.25
CA ILE A 86 4.68 3.24 7.63
C ILE A 86 6.12 3.78 7.71
N ARG A 87 6.94 3.52 6.68
CA ARG A 87 8.33 4.05 6.61
C ARG A 87 8.42 5.55 6.29
N MET A 88 7.31 6.20 5.96
CA MET A 88 7.25 7.63 5.66
C MET A 88 6.50 8.37 6.77
N THR A 89 7.13 9.38 7.35
CA THR A 89 6.48 10.26 8.32
C THR A 89 5.66 11.30 7.53
N MET A 90 4.35 11.04 7.41
CA MET A 90 3.40 11.89 6.67
C MET A 90 2.36 12.49 7.60
N GLN A 91 2.09 13.78 7.44
CA GLN A 91 0.95 14.42 8.09
C GLN A 91 -0.34 14.18 7.28
N PRO A 92 -1.45 13.77 7.91
CA PRO A 92 -2.70 13.52 7.21
C PRO A 92 -3.32 14.84 6.70
N ALA A 93 -3.44 14.98 5.38
CA ALA A 93 -4.09 16.13 4.75
C ALA A 93 -5.50 15.80 4.23
N ALA A 94 -6.37 16.81 4.16
CA ALA A 94 -7.73 16.69 3.62
C ALA A 94 -7.75 16.15 2.17
N THR A 95 -6.78 16.55 1.35
CA THR A 95 -6.64 16.09 -0.05
C THR A 95 -6.40 14.59 -0.14
N ILE A 96 -5.58 14.02 0.75
CA ILE A 96 -5.34 12.56 0.80
C ILE A 96 -6.65 11.83 1.07
N TRP A 97 -7.46 12.33 2.01
CA TRP A 97 -8.77 11.76 2.31
C TRP A 97 -9.76 11.90 1.16
N LEU A 98 -9.77 13.04 0.46
CA LEU A 98 -10.58 13.25 -0.73
C LEU A 98 -10.22 12.23 -1.83
N VAL A 99 -8.94 12.09 -2.16
CA VAL A 99 -8.46 11.13 -3.17
C VAL A 99 -8.82 9.70 -2.78
N THR A 100 -8.64 9.37 -1.50
CA THR A 100 -9.05 8.06 -0.94
C THR A 100 -10.55 7.83 -1.15
N ALA A 101 -11.38 8.82 -0.83
CA ALA A 101 -12.83 8.74 -0.99
C ALA A 101 -13.26 8.61 -2.45
N CYS A 102 -12.67 9.38 -3.37
CA CYS A 102 -12.93 9.25 -4.80
C CYS A 102 -12.56 7.86 -5.32
N PHE A 103 -11.41 7.31 -4.92
CA PHE A 103 -10.99 5.98 -5.31
C PHE A 103 -11.92 4.88 -4.78
N MET A 104 -12.36 5.01 -3.52
CA MET A 104 -13.37 4.14 -2.90
C MET A 104 -14.69 4.19 -3.68
N LEU A 105 -15.17 5.39 -4.02
CA LEU A 105 -16.42 5.58 -4.78
C LEU A 105 -16.35 4.96 -6.19
N LEU A 106 -15.17 4.92 -6.80
CA LEU A 106 -14.99 4.30 -8.12
C LEU A 106 -14.92 2.77 -8.04
N THR A 107 -14.14 2.23 -7.10
CA THR A 107 -13.77 0.81 -7.10
C THR A 107 -14.69 -0.06 -6.25
N LEU A 108 -15.19 0.44 -5.13
CA LEU A 108 -16.04 -0.33 -4.23
C LEU A 108 -17.37 -0.74 -4.87
N PRO A 109 -18.13 0.17 -5.54
CA PRO A 109 -19.38 -0.22 -6.19
C PRO A 109 -19.16 -1.22 -7.32
N MET A 110 -18.06 -1.13 -8.07
CA MET A 110 -17.73 -2.09 -9.13
C MET A 110 -17.50 -3.50 -8.58
N LEU A 111 -16.76 -3.60 -7.47
CA LEU A 111 -16.48 -4.87 -6.81
C LEU A 111 -17.73 -5.44 -6.11
N LEU A 112 -18.55 -4.59 -5.47
CA LEU A 112 -19.82 -5.02 -4.86
C LEU A 112 -20.87 -5.42 -5.91
N ALA A 113 -20.92 -4.73 -7.06
CA ALA A 113 -21.82 -5.09 -8.15
C ALA A 113 -21.44 -6.44 -8.77
N ALA A 114 -20.14 -6.78 -8.83
CA ALA A 114 -19.68 -8.11 -9.20
C ALA A 114 -20.11 -9.18 -8.17
N GLU A 115 -20.18 -8.83 -6.89
CA GLU A 115 -20.64 -9.72 -5.82
C GLU A 115 -22.15 -9.97 -5.85
N LYS A 116 -22.97 -8.98 -6.26
CA LYS A 116 -24.42 -9.15 -6.46
C LYS A 116 -24.82 -10.06 -7.63
N GLN A 117 -23.89 -10.43 -8.52
CA GLN A 117 -24.18 -11.37 -9.61
C GLN A 117 -24.29 -12.84 -9.14
N VAL A 118 -24.24 -13.08 -7.84
CA VAL A 118 -24.35 -14.41 -7.21
C VAL A 118 -25.83 -14.74 -7.01
N PRO A 119 -26.33 -15.92 -7.45
CA PRO A 119 -27.72 -16.30 -7.26
C PRO A 119 -28.12 -16.34 -5.76
N ASP A 120 -29.26 -15.74 -5.42
CA ASP A 120 -29.83 -15.63 -4.06
C ASP A 120 -29.87 -16.96 -3.30
N GLU A 121 -30.03 -18.09 -4.00
CA GLU A 121 -30.15 -19.42 -3.39
C GLU A 121 -28.87 -19.93 -2.70
N ARG A 122 -27.74 -19.21 -2.76
CA ARG A 122 -26.43 -19.65 -2.22
C ARG A 122 -25.77 -18.72 -1.21
N ALA A 123 -26.30 -17.53 -0.97
CA ALA A 123 -25.67 -16.56 -0.09
C ALA A 123 -26.43 -16.46 1.23
N ASP A 124 -25.85 -16.98 2.33
CA ASP A 124 -26.29 -16.57 3.67
C ASP A 124 -26.03 -15.06 3.81
N ASP A 125 -27.06 -14.28 4.13
CA ASP A 125 -26.99 -12.81 4.25
C ASP A 125 -25.85 -12.35 5.18
N GLU A 126 -25.60 -13.06 6.28
CA GLU A 126 -24.52 -12.74 7.23
C GLU A 126 -23.12 -12.89 6.61
N LYS A 127 -22.91 -13.92 5.78
CA LYS A 127 -21.63 -14.16 5.09
C LYS A 127 -21.41 -13.14 3.98
N TYR A 128 -22.48 -12.65 3.36
CA TYR A 128 -22.42 -11.60 2.34
C TYR A 128 -22.00 -10.26 2.97
N TRP A 129 -22.63 -9.86 4.08
CA TRP A 129 -22.29 -8.63 4.79
C TRP A 129 -20.84 -8.62 5.27
N GLY A 130 -20.34 -9.71 5.84
CA GLY A 130 -18.94 -9.81 6.27
C GLY A 130 -17.93 -9.62 5.12
N ARG A 131 -18.26 -10.09 3.92
CA ARG A 131 -17.39 -9.97 2.74
C ARG A 131 -17.37 -8.56 2.17
N ALA A 132 -18.53 -7.92 2.05
CA ALA A 132 -18.63 -6.54 1.63
C ALA A 132 -17.83 -5.60 2.56
N VAL A 133 -17.88 -5.86 3.88
CA VAL A 133 -17.08 -5.11 4.87
C VAL A 133 -15.58 -5.33 4.66
N ILE A 134 -15.13 -6.59 4.51
CA ILE A 134 -13.71 -6.89 4.27
C ILE A 134 -13.21 -6.22 2.99
N LEU A 135 -13.99 -6.28 1.90
CA LEU A 135 -13.65 -5.63 0.64
C LEU A 135 -13.56 -4.10 0.79
N ALA A 136 -14.54 -3.49 1.46
CA ALA A 136 -14.51 -2.06 1.74
C ALA A 136 -13.26 -1.65 2.54
N LEU A 137 -12.88 -2.44 3.55
CA LEU A 137 -11.68 -2.18 4.34
C LEU A 137 -10.41 -2.30 3.48
N VAL A 138 -10.28 -3.36 2.68
CA VAL A 138 -9.10 -3.57 1.82
C VAL A 138 -8.97 -2.44 0.81
N VAL A 139 -10.06 -2.03 0.16
CA VAL A 139 -10.04 -0.90 -0.80
C VAL A 139 -9.70 0.41 -0.08
N LEU A 140 -10.23 0.65 1.12
CA LEU A 140 -9.95 1.87 1.88
C LEU A 140 -8.47 1.96 2.25
N LEU A 141 -7.92 0.88 2.82
CA LEU A 141 -6.51 0.77 3.20
C LEU A 141 -5.59 0.93 1.99
N SER A 142 -5.96 0.32 0.86
CA SER A 142 -5.27 0.41 -0.42
C SER A 142 -5.23 1.84 -0.94
N ALA A 143 -6.41 2.45 -1.13
CA ALA A 143 -6.56 3.79 -1.66
C ALA A 143 -5.82 4.82 -0.81
N HIS A 144 -5.94 4.71 0.51
CA HIS A 144 -5.29 5.62 1.43
C HIS A 144 -3.76 5.47 1.39
N SER A 145 -3.25 4.24 1.39
CA SER A 145 -1.81 4.00 1.29
C SER A 145 -1.24 4.47 -0.04
N TRP A 146 -1.96 4.27 -1.14
CA TRP A 146 -1.56 4.77 -2.46
C TRP A 146 -1.58 6.31 -2.53
N ALA A 147 -2.60 6.97 -1.98
CA ALA A 147 -2.70 8.43 -1.94
C ALA A 147 -1.54 9.05 -1.13
N CYS A 148 -1.21 8.46 0.02
CA CYS A 148 -0.02 8.83 0.78
C CYS A 148 1.26 8.65 -0.05
N LEU A 149 1.48 7.48 -0.65
CA LEU A 149 2.74 7.21 -1.36
C LEU A 149 2.91 8.03 -2.65
N SER A 150 1.82 8.28 -3.36
CA SER A 150 1.81 9.14 -4.55
C SER A 150 2.13 10.59 -4.19
N ASN A 151 1.71 11.05 -2.99
CA ASN A 151 2.06 12.37 -2.47
C ASN A 151 3.57 12.61 -2.48
N ALA A 152 4.37 11.62 -2.05
CA ALA A 152 5.83 11.74 -2.03
C ALA A 152 6.48 11.33 -3.36
N ALA A 153 5.93 10.35 -4.07
CA ALA A 153 6.57 9.84 -5.29
C ALA A 153 6.43 10.76 -6.50
N PHE A 154 5.40 11.61 -6.53
CA PHE A 154 5.19 12.60 -7.59
C PHE A 154 5.60 14.01 -7.19
N ASP A 155 6.06 14.22 -5.95
CA ASP A 155 6.61 15.49 -5.54
C ASP A 155 7.98 15.71 -6.22
N GLN A 156 8.14 16.87 -6.84
CA GLN A 156 9.37 17.31 -7.50
C GLN A 156 10.01 18.50 -6.78
N SER A 157 9.45 18.91 -5.64
CA SER A 157 10.01 19.99 -4.84
C SER A 157 11.37 19.60 -4.25
N ALA A 158 12.23 20.59 -4.06
CA ALA A 158 13.51 20.40 -3.38
C ALA A 158 13.36 20.19 -1.86
N GLY A 159 12.19 20.54 -1.31
CA GLY A 159 11.95 20.62 0.12
C GLY A 159 12.67 21.77 0.82
N SER A 160 12.37 21.96 2.10
CA SER A 160 13.02 22.90 3.00
C SER A 160 13.83 22.11 4.02
N ALA A 161 15.16 22.20 3.92
CA ALA A 161 16.09 21.48 4.79
C ALA A 161 16.45 22.30 6.02
N GLN A 162 16.46 21.64 7.19
CA GLN A 162 16.89 22.21 8.45
C GLN A 162 17.80 21.26 9.22
N THR A 163 18.75 21.83 9.97
CA THR A 163 19.61 21.07 10.88
C THR A 163 18.82 20.72 12.13
N ALA A 164 18.76 19.42 12.43
CA ALA A 164 18.11 18.89 13.62
C ALA A 164 19.07 17.93 14.33
N TYR A 165 18.72 17.48 15.53
CA TYR A 165 19.52 16.51 16.28
C TYR A 165 18.66 15.36 16.77
N ILE A 166 19.28 14.18 16.89
CA ILE A 166 18.60 12.98 17.38
C ILE A 166 18.41 13.13 18.89
N THR A 167 17.16 13.19 19.34
CA THR A 167 16.82 13.31 20.77
C THR A 167 16.69 11.95 21.44
N GLU A 168 16.18 10.96 20.71
CA GLU A 168 15.92 9.62 21.26
C GLU A 168 16.07 8.57 20.16
N LYS A 169 16.60 7.41 20.53
CA LYS A 169 16.80 6.29 19.65
C LYS A 169 16.38 4.99 20.34
N TRP A 170 15.38 4.32 19.78
CA TRP A 170 14.89 3.06 20.34
C TRP A 170 14.53 2.04 19.28
N ARG A 171 14.40 0.79 19.71
CA ARG A 171 13.96 -0.33 18.88
C ARG A 171 12.84 -1.09 19.57
N GLU A 172 11.84 -1.47 18.80
CA GLU A 172 10.70 -2.24 19.27
C GLU A 172 10.76 -3.66 18.71
N LYS A 173 10.51 -4.64 19.58
CA LYS A 173 10.51 -6.05 19.18
C LYS A 173 9.11 -6.46 18.76
N HIS A 174 8.98 -6.89 17.51
CA HIS A 174 7.78 -7.56 17.02
C HIS A 174 8.02 -9.07 16.89
N LYS A 175 6.93 -9.80 16.61
CA LYS A 175 6.90 -11.28 16.63
C LYS A 175 7.93 -11.92 15.69
N PHE A 176 8.28 -11.26 14.58
CA PHE A 176 9.23 -11.75 13.58
C PHE A 176 10.24 -10.69 13.09
N SER A 177 10.22 -9.47 13.65
CA SER A 177 11.06 -8.36 13.18
C SER A 177 11.38 -7.39 14.32
N TRP A 178 12.33 -6.50 14.05
CA TRP A 178 12.61 -5.33 14.87
C TRP A 178 12.25 -4.09 14.08
N ASP A 179 11.56 -3.17 14.74
CA ASP A 179 11.30 -1.84 14.23
C ASP A 179 12.28 -0.88 14.91
N TYR A 180 12.90 -0.01 14.12
CA TYR A 180 13.92 0.91 14.60
C TYR A 180 13.41 2.33 14.42
N HIS A 181 13.49 3.12 15.47
CA HIS A 181 12.92 4.46 15.50
C HIS A 181 13.96 5.49 15.91
N LEU A 182 13.82 6.68 15.33
CA LEU A 182 14.55 7.88 15.73
C LEU A 182 13.54 8.98 16.02
N ARG A 183 13.73 9.67 17.13
CA ARG A 183 13.10 10.96 17.38
C ARG A 183 14.12 12.05 17.13
N VAL A 184 13.70 13.06 16.38
CA VAL A 184 14.55 14.15 15.93
C VAL A 184 13.85 15.46 16.25
N ALA A 185 14.57 16.41 16.82
CA ALA A 185 14.07 17.75 17.09
C ALA A 185 14.93 18.78 16.36
N ALA A 186 14.28 19.71 15.67
CA ALA A 186 14.98 20.86 15.11
C ALA A 186 15.39 21.82 16.23
N SER A 187 16.51 22.52 16.04
CA SER A 187 17.01 23.48 17.03
C SER A 187 16.00 24.61 17.22
N GLY A 188 15.31 24.63 18.38
CA GLY A 188 14.31 25.65 18.72
C GLY A 188 12.86 25.27 18.47
N GLU A 189 12.56 24.08 17.95
CA GLU A 189 11.18 23.58 17.80
C GLU A 189 10.77 22.70 18.98
N THR A 190 9.54 22.89 19.46
CA THR A 190 8.94 22.08 20.54
C THR A 190 8.44 20.72 20.04
N GLU A 191 8.14 20.62 18.74
CA GLU A 191 7.65 19.38 18.13
C GLU A 191 8.82 18.53 17.65
N SER A 192 8.76 17.25 18.00
CA SER A 192 9.76 16.27 17.60
C SER A 192 9.18 15.31 16.58
N LEU A 193 9.91 15.06 15.50
CA LEU A 193 9.53 14.17 14.42
C LEU A 193 10.03 12.76 14.75
N THR A 194 9.16 11.76 14.59
CA THR A 194 9.52 10.36 14.74
C THR A 194 9.66 9.72 13.36
N PHE A 195 10.79 9.08 13.12
CA PHE A 195 11.12 8.37 11.88
C PHE A 195 11.30 6.89 12.17
N GLN A 196 10.65 6.03 11.39
CA GLN A 196 10.98 4.61 11.34
C GLN A 196 12.09 4.36 10.31
N ILE A 197 13.15 3.70 10.74
CA ILE A 197 14.40 3.58 9.98
C ILE A 197 14.84 2.12 9.85
N GLY A 198 15.83 1.88 8.98
CA GLY A 198 16.45 0.56 8.83
C GLY A 198 17.52 0.29 9.88
N ALA A 199 17.75 -0.99 10.19
CA ALA A 199 18.80 -1.44 11.12
C ALA A 199 20.19 -0.87 10.80
N GLY A 200 20.54 -0.77 9.52
CA GLY A 200 21.84 -0.23 9.08
C GLY A 200 22.00 1.25 9.41
N SER A 201 20.97 2.07 9.20
CA SER A 201 21.01 3.48 9.62
C SER A 201 20.98 3.60 11.14
N TYR A 202 20.22 2.74 11.82
CA TYR A 202 20.14 2.74 13.28
C TYR A 202 21.51 2.49 13.90
N ASN A 203 22.32 1.59 13.34
CA ASN A 203 23.65 1.28 13.89
C ASN A 203 24.70 2.38 13.61
N ARG A 204 24.43 3.33 12.71
CA ARG A 204 25.38 4.39 12.32
C ARG A 204 25.19 5.72 13.04
N VAL A 205 24.07 5.90 13.74
CA VAL A 205 23.73 7.15 14.42
C VAL A 205 23.66 6.96 15.92
N SER A 206 23.87 8.04 16.66
CA SER A 206 23.78 8.12 18.11
C SER A 206 22.86 9.27 18.53
N GLU A 207 22.32 9.19 19.74
CA GLU A 207 21.61 10.33 20.33
C GLU A 207 22.58 11.51 20.47
N GLY A 208 22.11 12.70 20.12
CA GLY A 208 22.92 13.92 20.02
C GLY A 208 23.58 14.15 18.66
N ASP A 209 23.55 13.18 17.74
CA ASP A 209 24.07 13.41 16.39
C ASP A 209 23.23 14.44 15.63
N ASN A 210 23.91 15.32 14.91
CA ASN A 210 23.27 16.24 13.97
C ASN A 210 22.82 15.49 12.73
N VAL A 211 21.60 15.76 12.29
CA VAL A 211 20.98 15.24 11.07
C VAL A 211 20.37 16.38 10.28
N THR A 212 20.22 16.18 8.97
CA THR A 212 19.44 17.11 8.14
C THR A 212 18.04 16.55 8.00
N VAL A 213 17.03 17.32 8.39
CA VAL A 213 15.61 17.00 8.15
C VAL A 213 15.12 17.90 7.04
N THR A 214 14.56 17.29 5.99
CA THR A 214 13.97 18.02 4.86
C THR A 214 12.48 17.80 4.84
N GLU A 215 11.73 18.90 4.99
CA GLU A 215 10.29 18.93 4.81
C GLU A 215 9.96 19.11 3.33
N HIS A 216 9.06 18.29 2.81
CA HIS A 216 8.55 18.39 1.45
C HIS A 216 7.06 18.74 1.49
N PRO A 217 6.56 19.71 0.71
CA PRO A 217 5.14 20.08 0.66
C PRO A 217 4.22 18.93 0.22
N GLY A 218 4.71 17.98 -0.57
CA GLY A 218 3.93 16.88 -1.10
C GLY A 218 3.08 17.27 -2.30
N PHE A 219 2.96 16.34 -3.25
CA PHE A 219 2.17 16.55 -4.48
C PHE A 219 0.70 16.88 -4.23
N TRP A 220 0.09 16.29 -3.18
CA TRP A 220 -1.30 16.52 -2.77
C TRP A 220 -1.44 17.62 -1.71
N GLY A 221 -0.36 18.36 -1.41
CA GLY A 221 -0.32 19.36 -0.36
C GLY A 221 -0.34 18.76 1.05
N ALA A 222 0.22 17.55 1.19
CA ALA A 222 0.41 16.90 2.48
C ALA A 222 1.91 16.87 2.82
N PRO A 223 2.38 17.65 3.80
CA PRO A 223 3.79 17.66 4.13
C PRO A 223 4.30 16.27 4.56
N TYR A 224 5.49 15.92 4.07
CA TYR A 224 6.20 14.73 4.48
C TYR A 224 7.67 15.03 4.75
N TYR A 225 8.25 14.28 5.68
CA TYR A 225 9.59 14.55 6.16
C TYR A 225 10.55 13.44 5.73
N THR A 226 11.73 13.86 5.31
CA THR A 226 12.87 12.98 5.05
C THR A 226 14.02 13.39 5.94
N TRP A 227 14.94 12.47 6.20
CA TRP A 227 16.10 12.76 7.04
C TRP A 227 17.35 12.11 6.43
N GLU A 228 18.48 12.79 6.61
CA GLU A 228 19.77 12.33 6.15
C GLU A 228 20.83 12.52 7.23
N ILE A 229 21.75 11.56 7.33
CA ILE A 229 22.96 11.70 8.14
C ILE A 229 23.94 12.53 7.30
N PRO A 230 24.57 13.58 7.86
CA PRO A 230 25.63 14.27 7.15
C PRO A 230 26.69 13.25 6.72
N GLN A 231 26.98 13.23 5.42
CA GLN A 231 28.06 12.39 4.91
C GLN A 231 29.36 12.88 5.54
N SER A 232 30.14 11.97 6.15
CA SER A 232 31.50 12.31 6.55
C SER A 232 32.26 12.83 5.32
N PRO A 233 32.99 13.95 5.45
CA PRO A 233 33.75 14.55 4.35
C PRO A 233 34.82 13.61 3.78
#